data_AF-A0A432K1P4-F1
#
_entry.id   AF-A0A432K1P4-F1
#
_cell.length_a   1.000
_cell.length_b   1.000
_cell.length_c   1.000
_cell.angle_alpha   90.00
_cell.angle_beta   90.00
_cell.angle_gamma   90.00
#
_symmetry.space_group_name_H-M   'P 1'
#
loop_
_entity.id
_entity.type
_entity.pdbx_description
1 polymer ?
#
loop_
_entity_poly.entity_id
_entity_poly.type
_entity_poly.pdbx_seq_one_letter_code
_entity_poly.pdbx_strand_id
1 'polypeptide(L)' 'PEKLPSGLEVSHINLNDQTVEGFRHKDLPLFTIQYHSEASPGPRDNEYLFDQFIDMVEDFHG' A
#
# COMPACT_ATOMS: atom_id res chain seq x y z
N PRO A 1 3.84 10.66 17.50
CA PRO A 1 2.99 9.94 16.52
C PRO A 1 1.57 9.77 17.07
N GLU A 2 0.59 10.42 16.43
CA GLU A 2 -0.81 10.07 16.66
C GLU A 2 -0.99 8.58 16.30
N LYS A 3 -1.57 7.81 17.22
CA LYS A 3 -1.63 6.36 17.10
C LYS A 3 -2.49 6.00 15.88
N LEU A 4 -2.00 5.08 15.05
CA LEU A 4 -2.81 4.50 14.00
C LEU A 4 -4.05 3.80 14.59
N PRO A 5 -5.17 3.78 13.85
CA PRO A 5 -6.29 2.93 14.19
C PRO A 5 -5.85 1.47 14.40
N SER A 6 -6.56 0.78 15.30
CA SER A 6 -6.35 -0.65 15.52
C SER A 6 -6.45 -1.43 14.21
N GLY A 7 -5.56 -2.40 14.01
CA GLY A 7 -5.57 -3.28 12.83
C GLY A 7 -4.77 -2.76 11.63
N LEU A 8 -4.31 -1.50 11.65
CA LEU A 8 -3.45 -0.94 10.59
C LEU A 8 -1.97 -0.99 10.98
N GLU A 9 -1.13 -1.17 9.97
CA GLU A 9 0.32 -1.00 10.05
C GLU A 9 0.84 -0.16 8.89
N VAL A 10 1.96 0.54 9.14
CA VAL A 10 2.65 1.29 8.09
C VAL A 10 3.35 0.31 7.17
N SER A 11 3.08 0.40 5.86
CA SER A 11 3.74 -0.44 4.85
C SER A 11 4.90 0.28 4.16
N HIS A 12 4.83 1.61 4.00
CA HIS A 12 5.85 2.40 3.32
C HIS A 12 6.12 3.70 4.08
N ILE A 13 7.40 4.07 4.16
CA ILE A 13 7.89 5.32 4.74
C ILE A 13 8.73 6.04 3.69
N ASN A 14 8.50 7.34 3.53
CA ASN A 14 9.33 8.20 2.71
C ASN A 14 10.73 8.33 3.32
N LEU A 15 11.77 7.99 2.55
CA LEU A 15 13.14 8.00 3.05
C LEU A 15 13.67 9.43 3.31
N ASN A 16 13.13 10.45 2.65
CA ASN A 16 13.63 11.81 2.74
C ASN A 16 13.17 12.52 4.01
N ASP A 17 11.90 12.36 4.39
CA ASP A 17 11.27 13.13 5.47
C ASP A 17 10.54 12.29 6.51
N GLN A 18 10.58 10.96 6.38
CA GLN A 18 9.95 10.00 7.30
C GLN A 18 8.42 10.10 7.36
N THR A 19 7.77 10.69 6.36
CA THR A 19 6.31 10.67 6.22
C THR A 19 5.81 9.27 5.83
N VAL A 20 4.54 8.99 6.14
CA VAL A 20 3.91 7.71 5.80
C VAL A 20 3.42 7.73 4.35
N GLU A 21 3.77 6.69 3.60
CA GLU A 21 3.46 6.57 2.18
C GLU A 21 2.52 5.40 1.88
N GLY A 22 2.09 4.64 2.89
CA GLY A 22 1.14 3.54 2.71
C GLY A 22 0.79 2.81 4.00
N PHE A 23 -0.38 2.17 3.96
CA PHE A 23 -0.89 1.32 5.05
C PHE A 23 -1.23 -0.08 4.56
N ARG A 24 -1.28 -1.03 5.49
CA ARG A 24 -1.87 -2.36 5.29
C ARG A 24 -2.71 -2.71 6.51
N HIS A 25 -3.83 -3.40 6.30
CA HIS A 25 -4.58 -4.01 7.40
C HIS A 25 -3.98 -5.38 7.74
N LYS A 26 -3.87 -5.70 9.03
CA LYS A 26 -3.26 -6.95 9.51
C LYS A 26 -4.06 -8.19 9.14
N ASP A 27 -5.38 -8.08 9.29
CA ASP A 27 -6.29 -9.22 9.11
C ASP A 27 -7.14 -9.18 7.84
N LEU A 28 -7.28 -8.01 7.20
CA LEU A 28 -8.16 -7.83 6.05
C LEU A 28 -7.28 -7.63 4.79
N PRO A 29 -7.75 -8.09 3.61
CA PRO A 29 -7.09 -7.84 2.34
C PRO A 29 -7.27 -6.37 1.94
N LEU A 30 -6.57 -5.46 2.62
CA LEU A 30 -6.65 -4.02 2.42
C LEU A 30 -5.25 -3.41 2.49
N PHE A 31 -4.89 -2.63 1.48
CA PHE A 31 -3.69 -1.81 1.49
C PHE A 31 -3.93 -0.48 0.78
N THR A 32 -3.08 0.50 1.06
CA THR A 32 -3.08 1.80 0.41
C THR A 32 -1.67 2.29 0.15
N ILE A 33 -1.54 3.19 -0.81
CA ILE A 33 -0.34 3.99 -1.07
C ILE A 33 -0.73 5.46 -1.18
N GLN A 34 0.22 6.35 -0.90
CA GLN A 34 0.06 7.79 -1.05
C GLN A 34 0.54 8.30 -2.42
N TYR A 35 1.45 7.56 -3.06
CA TYR A 35 2.01 7.88 -4.38
C TYR A 35 1.27 7.16 -5.53
N HIS A 36 1.64 7.51 -6.76
CA HIS A 36 1.09 6.98 -8.00
C HIS A 36 1.89 5.76 -8.48
N SER A 37 1.34 4.56 -8.30
CA SER A 37 1.98 3.31 -8.76
C SER A 37 1.91 3.12 -10.28
N GLU A 38 0.96 3.76 -10.95
CA GLU A 38 0.76 3.74 -12.40
C GLU A 38 1.83 4.52 -13.17
N ALA A 39 2.64 5.31 -12.46
CA ALA A 39 3.63 6.21 -13.03
C ALA A 39 3.01 7.17 -14.08
N SER A 40 3.76 7.48 -15.14
CA SER A 40 3.33 8.32 -16.28
C SER A 40 3.10 9.83 -15.99
N PRO A 41 4.18 10.63 -15.88
CA PRO A 41 5.59 10.25 -16.00
C PRO A 41 6.14 9.69 -14.68
N GLY A 42 7.16 8.83 -14.74
CA GLY A 42 7.81 8.32 -13.53
C GLY A 42 8.44 6.94 -13.72
N PRO A 43 9.17 6.45 -12.70
CA PRO A 43 9.69 5.08 -12.67
C PRO A 43 8.55 4.07 -12.49
N ARG A 44 8.73 2.86 -13.02
CA ARG A 44 7.74 1.76 -12.96
C ARG A 44 7.98 0.77 -11.83
N ASP A 45 8.82 1.17 -10.86
CA ASP A 45 9.31 0.28 -9.81
C ASP A 45 8.19 -0.23 -8.87
N ASN A 46 7.03 0.44 -8.88
CA ASN A 46 5.88 0.15 -8.02
C ASN A 46 4.68 -0.49 -8.76
N GLU A 47 4.82 -0.89 -10.03
CA GLU A 47 3.72 -1.52 -10.79
C GLU A 47 3.27 -2.86 -10.19
N TYR A 48 4.13 -3.55 -9.43
CA TYR A 48 3.80 -4.81 -8.72
C TYR A 48 2.61 -4.67 -7.75
N LEU A 49 2.27 -3.45 -7.32
CA LEU A 49 1.10 -3.20 -6.47
C LEU A 49 -0.21 -3.49 -7.20
N PHE A 50 -0.23 -3.38 -8.53
CA PHE A 50 -1.37 -3.83 -9.33
C PHE A 50 -1.48 -5.35 -9.31
N ASP A 51 -0.37 -6.07 -9.46
CA ASP A 51 -0.36 -7.53 -9.37
C ASP A 51 -0.86 -7.99 -7.98
N GLN A 52 -0.38 -7.37 -6.90
CA GLN A 52 -0.88 -7.66 -5.54
C GLN A 52 -2.37 -7.40 -5.38
N PHE A 53 -2.90 -6.35 -6.02
CA PHE A 53 -4.33 -6.08 -6.01
C PHE A 53 -5.13 -7.14 -6.79
N ILE A 54 -4.61 -7.62 -7.92
CA ILE A 54 -5.25 -8.68 -8.70
C ILE A 54 -5.24 -10.00 -7.93
N ASP A 55 -4.10 -10.40 -7.37
CA ASP A 55 -3.98 -11.62 -6.54
C ASP A 55 -5.02 -11.60 -5.41
N MET A 56 -5.18 -10.44 -4.76
CA MET A 56 -6.16 -10.24 -3.70
C MET A 56 -7.62 -10.40 -4.16
N VAL A 57 -7.93 -9.99 -5.40
CA VAL A 57 -9.26 -10.18 -6.00
C VAL A 57 -9.47 -11.63 -6.41
N GLU A 58 -8.45 -12.32 -6.92
CA GLU A 58 -8.52 -13.72 -7.31
C GLU A 58 -8.69 -14.67 -6.11
N ASP A 59 -7.99 -14.38 -5.01
CA ASP A 59 -8.07 -15.13 -3.74
C ASP A 59 -9.39 -14.89 -2.99
N PHE A 60 -10.20 -13.91 -3.39
CA PHE A 60 -11.46 -13.61 -2.73
C PHE A 60 -12.52 -14.67 -3.07
N HIS A 61 -12.69 -15.62 -2.16
CA HIS A 61 -13.79 -16.59 -2.15
C HIS A 61 -14.80 -16.17 -1.07
N GLY A 62 -15.86 -15.47 -1.51
CA GLY A 62 -16.87 -14.88 -0.62
C GLY A 62 -17.50 -15.79 0.43
#